data_AF-A0A953CT52-F1
#
_entry.id   AF-A0A953CT52-F1
#
_cell.length_a   1.000
_cell.length_b   1.000
_cell.length_c   1.000
_cell.angle_alpha   90.00
_cell.angle_beta   90.00
_cell.angle_gamma   90.00
#
_symmetry.space_group_name_H-M   'P 1'
#
loop_
_entity.id
_entity.type
_entity.pdbx_description
1 polymer ?
#
loop_
_entity_poly.entity_id
_entity_poly.type
_entity_poly.pdbx_seq_one_letter_code
_entity_poly.pdbx_strand_id
1 'polypeptide(L)'
;MVKYTMNIAKRDFMMGYLKQYRIIKAPELMLSGSWEKRWHISLGYGETHGYLVDSRTKEPRLFKTLDAAVKALEDVGFNIIALDSYLTN
;
A
#
# COMPACT_ATOMS: atom_id res chain seq x y z
N MET A 1 -2.25 6.81 12.71
CA MET A 1 -2.09 6.09 11.43
C MET A 1 -3.27 5.14 11.25
N VAL A 2 -4.02 5.29 10.16
CA VAL A 2 -5.22 4.50 9.88
C VAL A 2 -4.83 3.09 9.42
N LYS A 3 -5.63 2.07 9.78
CA LYS A 3 -5.46 0.70 9.28
C LYS A 3 -6.48 0.44 8.16
N TYR A 4 -6.05 0.55 6.91
CA TYR A 4 -6.93 0.35 5.76
C TYR A 4 -7.01 -1.13 5.40
N THR A 5 -8.13 -1.79 5.70
CA THR A 5 -8.44 -3.03 4.99
C THR A 5 -8.84 -2.68 3.55
N MET A 6 -8.78 -3.66 2.63
CA MET A 6 -9.18 -3.45 1.23
C MET A 6 -10.61 -2.85 1.12
N ASN A 7 -11.55 -3.31 1.96
CA ASN A 7 -12.92 -2.81 1.94
C ASN A 7 -13.02 -1.35 2.43
N ILE A 8 -12.27 -0.99 3.47
CA ILE A 8 -12.24 0.39 3.97
C ILE A 8 -11.58 1.30 2.93
N ALA A 9 -10.47 0.87 2.32
CA ALA A 9 -9.78 1.64 1.28
C ALA A 9 -10.71 1.93 0.09
N LYS A 10 -11.40 0.92 -0.44
CA LYS A 10 -12.39 1.06 -1.51
C LYS A 10 -13.49 2.05 -1.15
N ARG A 11 -14.09 1.89 0.04
CA ARG A 11 -15.15 2.76 0.54
C ARG A 11 -14.68 4.22 0.62
N ASP A 12 -13.53 4.46 1.24
CA ASP A 12 -13.02 5.81 1.47
C ASP A 12 -12.54 6.45 0.16
N PHE A 13 -12.03 5.66 -0.81
CA PHE A 13 -11.77 6.12 -2.17
C PHE A 13 -13.05 6.55 -2.87
N MET A 14 -14.10 5.71 -2.85
CA MET A 14 -15.40 6.03 -3.45
C MET A 14 -16.05 7.28 -2.85
N MET A 15 -15.86 7.53 -1.55
CA MET A 15 -16.33 8.74 -0.87
C MET A 15 -15.45 9.98 -1.15
N GLY A 16 -14.33 9.81 -1.86
CA GLY A 16 -13.39 10.88 -2.17
C GLY A 16 -12.48 11.30 -1.00
N TYR A 17 -12.42 10.51 0.08
CA TYR A 17 -11.53 10.76 1.22
C TYR A 17 -10.11 10.25 0.97
N LEU A 18 -9.95 9.25 0.10
CA LEU A 18 -8.67 8.67 -0.23
C LEU A 18 -8.18 9.13 -1.60
N LYS A 19 -7.22 10.07 -1.63
CA LYS A 19 -6.74 10.69 -2.88
C LYS A 19 -5.27 10.46 -3.20
N GLN A 20 -4.51 9.94 -2.25
CA GLN A 20 -3.05 9.83 -2.34
C GLN A 20 -2.60 8.45 -1.88
N TYR A 21 -1.50 7.99 -2.46
CA TYR A 21 -0.86 6.73 -2.11
C TYR A 21 0.66 6.83 -2.22
N ARG A 22 1.37 5.91 -1.57
CA ARG A 22 2.79 5.63 -1.78
C ARG A 22 3.02 4.13 -1.76
N ILE A 23 3.87 3.65 -2.66
CA ILE A 23 4.42 2.29 -2.58
C ILE A 23 5.82 2.39 -1.99
N ILE A 24 6.05 1.67 -0.90
CA ILE A 24 7.27 1.77 -0.10
C ILE A 24 7.95 0.40 -0.07
N LYS A 25 9.26 0.36 -0.27
CA LYS A 25 10.06 -0.85 -0.05
C LYS A 25 10.06 -1.16 1.45
N ALA A 26 9.56 -2.32 1.81
CA ALA A 26 9.69 -2.82 3.17
C ALA A 26 11.16 -3.16 3.46
N PRO A 27 11.59 -3.15 4.74
CA PRO A 27 12.84 -3.77 5.15
C PRO A 27 12.93 -5.21 4.60
N GLU A 28 14.15 -5.67 4.29
CA GLU A 28 14.33 -7.07 3.92
C GLU A 28 13.87 -7.96 5.08
N LEU A 29 13.00 -8.91 4.79
CA LEU A 29 12.47 -9.83 5.77
C LEU A 29 13.01 -11.23 5.47
N MET A 30 13.47 -11.92 6.51
CA MET A 30 13.80 -13.34 6.41
C MET A 30 12.48 -14.12 6.38
N LEU A 31 12.11 -14.61 5.21
CA LEU A 31 10.91 -15.41 4.98
C LEU A 31 11.32 -16.74 4.37
N SER A 32 10.88 -17.84 4.99
CA SER A 32 11.13 -19.20 4.50
C SER A 32 12.61 -19.50 4.20
N GLY A 33 13.52 -18.96 5.00
CA GLY A 33 14.97 -19.18 4.86
C GLY A 33 15.67 -18.29 3.83
N SER A 34 15.00 -17.29 3.27
CA SER A 34 15.61 -16.32 2.33
C SER A 34 15.25 -14.88 2.68
N TRP A 35 16.18 -13.95 2.40
CA TRP A 35 15.91 -12.52 2.49
C TRP A 35 15.13 -12.08 1.26
N GLU A 36 13.89 -11.66 1.48
CA GLU A 36 13.01 -11.23 0.40
C GLU A 36 12.72 -9.74 0.48
N LYS A 37 12.92 -9.04 -0.64
CA LYS A 37 12.45 -7.66 -0.80
C LYS A 37 10.94 -7.66 -0.97
N ARG A 38 10.25 -6.91 -0.12
CA ARG A 38 8.79 -6.77 -0.16
C ARG A 38 8.38 -5.31 -0.30
N TRP A 39 7.15 -5.09 -0.69
CA TRP A 39 6.55 -3.77 -0.82
C TRP A 39 5.33 -3.66 0.08
N HIS A 40 5.04 -2.46 0.58
CA HIS A 40 3.77 -2.16 1.23
C HIS A 40 3.23 -0.83 0.73
N ILE A 41 1.93 -0.61 0.96
CA ILE A 41 1.22 0.56 0.46
C ILE A 41 0.84 1.42 1.65
N SER A 42 1.18 2.71 1.57
CA SER A 42 0.58 3.74 2.40
C SER A 42 -0.48 4.49 1.61
N LEU A 43 -1.62 4.73 2.24
CA LEU A 43 -2.79 5.40 1.69
C LEU A 43 -3.07 6.66 2.50
N GLY A 44 -3.50 7.74 1.84
CA GLY A 44 -3.84 9.01 2.45
C GLY A 44 -2.62 9.92 2.70
N TYR A 45 -2.85 11.01 3.42
CA TYR A 45 -1.86 12.04 3.73
C TYR A 45 -2.19 12.75 5.05
N GLY A 46 -1.20 13.40 5.65
CA GLY A 46 -1.39 14.13 6.91
C GLY A 46 -1.85 13.18 8.02
N GLU A 47 -2.84 13.56 8.81
CA GLU A 47 -3.29 12.75 9.96
C GLU A 47 -4.08 11.49 9.58
N THR A 48 -4.63 11.44 8.37
CA THR A 48 -5.42 10.30 7.88
C THR A 48 -4.59 9.28 7.11
N HIS A 49 -3.27 9.43 7.07
CA HIS A 49 -2.42 8.44 6.42
C HIS A 49 -2.41 7.10 7.18
N GLY A 50 -2.30 6.02 6.42
CA GLY A 50 -2.44 4.66 6.91
C GLY A 50 -1.74 3.64 6.03
N TYR A 51 -1.55 2.42 6.53
CA TYR A 51 -1.12 1.30 5.69
C TYR A 51 -2.32 0.52 5.18
N LEU A 52 -2.20 -0.02 3.97
CA LEU A 52 -3.05 -1.12 3.54
C LEU A 52 -2.66 -2.36 4.34
N VAL A 53 -3.60 -2.93 5.08
CA VAL A 53 -3.40 -4.05 5.98
C VAL A 53 -4.17 -5.29 5.54
N ASP A 54 -3.68 -6.45 5.96
CA ASP A 54 -4.47 -7.68 5.89
C ASP A 54 -5.70 -7.57 6.80
N SER A 55 -6.84 -8.06 6.32
CA SER A 55 -8.11 -7.90 7.02
C SER A 55 -8.19 -8.72 8.32
N ARG A 56 -7.44 -9.83 8.41
CA ARG A 56 -7.43 -10.75 9.55
C ARG A 56 -6.39 -10.32 10.58
N THR A 57 -5.14 -10.10 10.14
CA THR A 57 -4.04 -9.82 11.07
C THR A 57 -3.95 -8.35 11.46
N LYS A 58 -4.51 -7.45 10.64
CA LYS A 58 -4.37 -5.99 10.80
C LYS A 58 -2.91 -5.51 10.74
N GLU A 59 -2.04 -6.32 10.16
CA GLU A 59 -0.64 -5.99 9.86
C GLU A 59 -0.50 -5.48 8.42
N PRO A 60 0.52 -4.64 8.13
CA PRO A 60 0.78 -4.17 6.78
C PRO A 60 0.81 -5.30 5.78
N ARG A 61 0.04 -5.16 4.70
CA ARG A 61 0.01 -6.16 3.64
C ARG A 61 1.31 -6.03 2.84
N LEU A 62 2.06 -7.14 2.78
CA LEU A 62 3.33 -7.22 2.07
C LEU A 62 3.16 -7.87 0.69
N PHE A 63 3.66 -7.20 -0.34
CA PHE A 63 3.61 -7.64 -1.72
C PHE A 63 5.00 -8.11 -2.17
N LYS A 64 5.04 -9.23 -2.91
CA LYS A 64 6.30 -9.79 -3.42
C LYS A 64 6.90 -8.98 -4.56
N THR A 65 6.05 -8.38 -5.39
CA THR A 65 6.44 -7.60 -6.56
C THR A 65 5.80 -6.22 -6.52
N LEU A 66 6.41 -5.27 -7.21
CA LEU A 66 5.86 -3.92 -7.38
C LEU A 66 4.50 -3.98 -8.10
N ASP A 67 4.40 -4.77 -9.16
CA ASP A 67 3.16 -4.97 -9.92
C ASP A 67 2.00 -5.48 -9.05
N ALA A 68 2.27 -6.35 -8.07
CA ALA A 68 1.24 -6.82 -7.16
C ALA A 68 0.72 -5.71 -6.23
N ALA A 69 1.60 -4.77 -5.85
CA ALA A 69 1.21 -3.59 -5.10
C ALA A 69 0.41 -2.59 -5.97
N VAL A 70 0.84 -2.38 -7.22
CA VAL A 70 0.11 -1.56 -8.20
C VAL A 70 -1.31 -2.10 -8.41
N LYS A 71 -1.42 -3.41 -8.69
CA LYS A 71 -2.71 -4.07 -8.86
C LYS A 71 -3.62 -3.90 -7.63
N ALA A 72 -3.06 -3.93 -6.43
CA ALA A 72 -3.84 -3.69 -5.22
C ALA A 72 -4.36 -2.24 -5.10
N LEU A 73 -3.64 -1.25 -5.64
CA LEU A 73 -4.12 0.14 -5.72
C LEU A 73 -5.20 0.29 -6.79
N GLU A 74 -5.03 -0.36 -7.94
CA GLU A 74 -6.06 -0.41 -9.00
C GLU A 74 -7.34 -1.07 -8.49
N ASP A 75 -7.22 -2.16 -7.72
CA ASP A 75 -8.35 -2.80 -7.04
C ASP A 75 -9.05 -1.85 -6.06
N VAL A 76 -8.34 -0.92 -5.41
CA VAL A 76 -8.94 0.11 -4.55
C VAL A 76 -9.75 1.12 -5.38
N GLY A 77 -9.34 1.36 -6.62
CA GLY A 77 -9.99 2.28 -7.57
C GLY A 77 -9.04 3.34 -8.16
N PHE A 78 -7.76 3.35 -7.79
CA PHE A 78 -6.78 4.26 -8.39
C PHE A 78 -6.53 3.89 -9.85
N ASN A 79 -6.42 4.90 -10.72
CA ASN A 79 -5.97 4.69 -12.10
C ASN A 79 -4.47 4.98 -12.18
N ILE A 80 -3.64 3.95 -12.29
CA ILE A 80 -2.17 4.08 -12.30
C ILE A 80 -1.67 3.90 -13.73
N ILE A 81 -1.20 4.98 -14.33
CA ILE A 81 -0.67 4.98 -15.71
C ILE A 81 0.86 4.97 -15.77
N ALA A 82 1.51 5.42 -14.69
CA ALA A 82 2.95 5.49 -14.55
C ALA A 82 3.34 5.50 -13.06
N LEU A 83 4.57 5.09 -12.76
CA LEU A 83 5.18 5.21 -11.43
C LEU A 83 6.48 5.99 -11.55
N ASP A 84 6.57 7.08 -10.80
CA ASP A 84 7.79 7.89 -10.71
C ASP A 84 8.44 7.73 -9.34
N SER A 85 9.75 7.57 -9.34
CA SER A 85 10.56 7.64 -8.12
C SER A 85 11.09 9.05 -7.94
N TYR A 86 10.71 9.71 -6.84
CA TYR A 86 11.35 10.95 -6.44
C TYR A 86 12.64 10.62 -5.68
N LEU A 87 13.76 11.20 -6.12
CA LEU A 87 14.99 11.22 -5.32
C LEU A 87 14.75 12.15 -4.13
N THR A 88 14.62 11.61 -2.93
CA THR A 88 14.69 12.39 -1.70
C THR A 88 16.14 12.38 -1.23
N ASN A 89 16.79 13.55 -1.30
CA ASN A 89 18.13 13.79 -0.73
C ASN A 89 18.16 13.60 0.79
#